data_AF-L0P900-F1
#
_entry.id   AF-L0P900-F1
#
_cell.length_a   1.000
_cell.length_b   1.000
_cell.length_c   1.000
_cell.angle_alpha   90.00
_cell.angle_beta   90.00
_cell.angle_gamma   90.00
#
_symmetry.space_group_name_H-M   'P 1'
#
loop_
_entity.id
_entity.type
_entity.pdbx_description
1 polymer ?
#
loop_
_entity_poly.entity_id
_entity_poly.type
_entity_poly.pdbx_seq_one_letter_code
_entity_poly.pdbx_strand_id
1 'polypeptide(L)'
;MFLETWDPDNCKLLYETLLSLSEGAVIPETSLEHILQSFYNDFRTLLQTPRKSEQSLAELKLVGIIHLDGVKSKLNDTFISEALNLSNKLNLDEILSAKLIHYGIKNSKKLDRSILHTSLFLFYSRQKYLLNSLSIILLYAKNGLGNNELLKYFEQIIKLTFQENIEDPKKNTSCSEKCLHAMEDLRTQIFNIFYQKKN
;
A
#
# COMPACT_ATOMS: atom_id res chain seq x y z
N MET A 1 2.02 -13.99 7.01
CA MET A 1 1.39 -14.22 5.69
C MET A 1 1.42 -12.89 4.98
N PHE A 2 2.31 -12.74 3.99
CA PHE A 2 2.47 -11.49 3.23
C PHE A 2 1.19 -11.21 2.45
N LEU A 3 0.78 -9.93 2.37
CA LEU A 3 -0.42 -9.48 1.65
C LEU A 3 -0.54 -10.19 0.29
N GLU A 4 -1.46 -11.17 0.23
CA GLU A 4 -1.68 -11.98 -0.95
C GLU A 4 -2.19 -11.11 -2.11
N THR A 5 -2.92 -10.03 -1.79
CA THR A 5 -3.52 -9.11 -2.77
C THR A 5 -3.03 -7.68 -2.57
N TRP A 6 -2.09 -7.26 -3.41
CA TRP A 6 -1.90 -5.83 -3.68
C TRP A 6 -3.07 -5.41 -4.56
N ASP A 7 -4.25 -5.17 -3.97
CA ASP A 7 -5.42 -4.68 -4.70
C ASP A 7 -5.52 -3.16 -4.53
N PRO A 8 -5.45 -2.37 -5.62
CA PRO A 8 -5.55 -0.92 -5.53
C PRO A 8 -6.93 -0.41 -5.06
N ASP A 9 -8.00 -1.19 -5.27
CA ASP A 9 -9.36 -0.77 -4.94
C ASP A 9 -9.70 -0.98 -3.45
N ASN A 10 -9.02 -1.89 -2.77
CA ASN A 10 -9.26 -2.17 -1.34
C ASN A 10 -9.05 -0.94 -0.46
N CYS A 11 -7.94 -0.22 -0.61
CA CYS A 11 -7.70 1.00 0.17
C CYS A 11 -8.69 2.11 -0.16
N LYS A 12 -9.15 2.19 -1.41
CA LYS A 12 -10.17 3.13 -1.83
C LYS A 12 -11.50 2.83 -1.12
N LEU A 13 -11.92 1.57 -1.10
CA LEU A 13 -13.14 1.13 -0.42
C LEU A 13 -13.09 1.43 1.08
N LEU A 14 -11.96 1.18 1.74
CA LEU A 14 -11.75 1.57 3.14
C LEU A 14 -11.96 3.07 3.33
N TYR A 15 -11.31 3.88 2.50
CA TYR A 15 -11.43 5.34 2.58
C TYR A 15 -12.86 5.81 2.37
N GLU A 16 -13.57 5.32 1.34
CA GLU A 16 -14.96 5.67 1.06
C GLU A 16 -15.91 5.24 2.20
N THR A 17 -15.64 4.10 2.82
CA THR A 17 -16.37 3.62 4.00
C THR A 17 -16.18 4.56 5.19
N LEU A 18 -14.94 4.92 5.50
CA LEU A 18 -14.63 5.85 6.60
C LEU A 18 -15.11 7.28 6.31
N LEU A 19 -15.10 7.70 5.05
CA LEU A 19 -15.66 8.99 4.63
C LEU A 19 -17.17 9.02 4.84
N SER A 20 -17.88 7.97 4.40
CA SER A 20 -19.32 7.84 4.63
C SER A 20 -19.65 7.86 6.12
N LEU A 21 -18.84 7.20 6.95
CA LEU A 21 -18.95 7.26 8.41
C LEU A 21 -18.84 8.71 8.93
N SER A 22 -17.89 9.49 8.38
CA SER A 22 -17.69 10.90 8.71
C SER A 22 -18.83 11.82 8.27
N GLU A 23 -19.60 11.39 7.28
CA GLU A 23 -20.80 12.07 6.80
C GLU A 23 -22.08 11.62 7.55
N GLY A 24 -21.95 10.73 8.54
CA GLY A 24 -23.04 10.29 9.40
C GLY A 24 -23.69 8.97 8.97
N ALA A 25 -23.11 8.24 8.02
CA ALA A 25 -23.59 6.91 7.67
C ALA A 25 -23.43 5.93 8.84
N VAL A 26 -24.43 5.08 9.04
CA VAL A 26 -24.38 4.01 10.05
C VAL A 26 -23.79 2.76 9.42
N ILE A 27 -22.60 2.38 9.87
CA ILE A 27 -21.94 1.14 9.46
C ILE A 27 -22.02 0.15 10.63
N PRO A 28 -22.47 -1.09 10.41
CA PRO A 28 -22.47 -2.11 11.46
C PRO A 28 -21.06 -2.31 12.03
N GLU A 29 -20.91 -2.24 13.36
CA GLU A 29 -19.62 -2.30 14.04
C GLU A 29 -18.82 -3.56 13.69
N THR A 30 -19.48 -4.73 13.66
CA THR A 30 -18.88 -6.01 13.29
C THR A 30 -18.31 -6.02 11.87
N SER A 31 -18.94 -5.27 10.95
CA SER A 31 -18.46 -5.13 9.58
C SER A 31 -17.25 -4.21 9.52
N LEU A 32 -17.26 -3.11 10.27
CA LEU A 32 -16.14 -2.17 10.30
C LEU A 32 -14.89 -2.78 10.94
N GLU A 33 -15.03 -3.54 12.01
CA GLU A 33 -13.91 -4.27 12.62
C GLU A 33 -13.24 -5.20 11.61
N HIS A 34 -14.02 -6.06 10.94
CA HIS A 34 -13.50 -7.01 9.96
C HIS A 34 -12.80 -6.27 8.80
N ILE A 35 -13.37 -5.16 8.34
CA ILE A 35 -12.75 -4.32 7.32
C ILE A 35 -11.40 -3.79 7.83
N LEU A 36 -11.36 -3.13 8.99
CA LEU A 36 -10.12 -2.55 9.54
C LEU A 36 -9.03 -3.60 9.79
N GLN A 37 -9.40 -4.78 10.29
CA GLN A 37 -8.48 -5.91 10.51
C GLN A 37 -7.72 -6.31 9.25
N SER A 38 -8.37 -6.29 8.09
CA SER A 38 -7.73 -6.62 6.82
C SER A 38 -6.61 -5.64 6.41
N PHE A 39 -6.59 -4.43 6.98
CA PHE A 39 -5.58 -3.39 6.72
C PHE A 39 -4.55 -3.22 7.85
N TYR A 40 -4.55 -4.07 8.88
CA TYR A 40 -3.61 -3.94 10.01
C TYR A 40 -2.14 -3.92 9.55
N ASN A 41 -1.78 -4.77 8.59
CA ASN A 41 -0.42 -4.79 8.07
C ASN A 41 -0.09 -3.52 7.26
N ASP A 42 -1.05 -3.00 6.49
CA ASP A 42 -0.87 -1.75 5.75
C ASP A 42 -0.62 -0.55 6.66
N PHE A 43 -1.39 -0.45 7.75
CA PHE A 43 -1.20 0.60 8.74
C PHE A 43 0.12 0.41 9.50
N ARG A 44 0.49 -0.82 9.86
CA ARG A 44 1.75 -1.12 10.56
C ARG A 44 2.98 -0.71 9.76
N THR A 45 2.96 -0.91 8.44
CA THR A 45 4.10 -0.56 7.58
C THR A 45 4.12 0.92 7.18
N LEU A 46 3.03 1.67 7.34
CA LEU A 46 2.93 3.12 7.10
C LEU A 46 3.68 3.56 5.82
N LEU A 47 3.22 3.06 4.68
CA LEU A 47 3.80 3.27 3.34
C LEU A 47 5.15 2.61 3.06
N GLN A 48 5.76 1.92 4.03
CA GLN A 48 6.96 1.13 3.74
C GLN A 48 6.61 0.02 2.75
N THR A 49 7.30 0.07 1.62
CA THR A 49 7.20 -0.94 0.57
C THR A 49 8.45 -1.79 0.54
N PRO A 50 8.34 -3.10 0.23
CA PRO A 50 9.52 -3.96 0.11
C PRO A 50 10.45 -3.40 -0.98
N ARG A 51 11.73 -3.34 -0.66
CA ARG A 51 12.79 -2.91 -1.57
C ARG A 51 13.22 -4.07 -2.45
N LYS A 52 14.00 -3.77 -3.48
CA LYS A 52 14.59 -4.74 -4.40
C LYS A 52 15.32 -5.85 -3.66
N SER A 53 15.19 -7.08 -4.15
CA SER A 53 15.78 -8.27 -3.54
C SER A 53 16.33 -9.22 -4.60
N GLU A 54 17.51 -9.80 -4.34
CA GLU A 54 18.09 -10.82 -5.23
C GLU A 54 17.17 -12.03 -5.37
N GLN A 55 16.46 -12.39 -4.29
CA GLN A 55 15.50 -13.49 -4.29
C GLN A 55 14.31 -13.19 -5.22
N SER A 56 13.71 -12.01 -5.07
CA SER A 56 12.57 -11.56 -5.89
C SER A 56 12.96 -11.40 -7.35
N LEU A 57 14.17 -10.91 -7.62
CA LEU A 57 14.73 -10.81 -8.96
C LEU A 57 14.94 -12.19 -9.61
N ALA A 58 15.48 -13.15 -8.85
CA ALA A 58 15.66 -14.53 -9.31
C ALA A 58 14.32 -15.21 -9.57
N GLU A 59 13.33 -15.02 -8.69
CA GLU A 59 11.98 -15.55 -8.88
C GLU A 59 11.33 -14.96 -10.15
N LEU A 60 11.44 -13.64 -10.35
CA LEU A 60 10.87 -13.00 -11.53
C LEU A 60 11.54 -13.43 -12.84
N LYS A 61 12.88 -13.50 -12.88
CA LYS A 61 13.66 -13.76 -14.11
C LYS A 61 13.87 -15.24 -14.42
N LEU A 62 14.19 -16.06 -13.42
CA LEU A 62 14.62 -17.44 -13.63
C LEU A 62 13.44 -18.41 -13.55
N VAL A 63 12.53 -18.20 -12.60
CA VAL A 63 11.35 -19.06 -12.46
C VAL A 63 10.29 -18.64 -13.47
N GLY A 64 10.09 -17.33 -13.66
CA GLY A 64 9.12 -16.79 -14.63
C GLY A 64 7.67 -17.19 -14.32
N ILE A 65 7.40 -17.69 -13.11
CA ILE A 65 6.08 -18.08 -12.62
C ILE A 65 5.89 -17.44 -11.27
N ILE A 66 4.87 -16.58 -11.17
CA ILE A 66 4.51 -15.90 -9.92
C ILE A 66 3.02 -16.07 -9.65
N HIS A 67 2.59 -15.81 -8.42
CA HIS A 67 1.17 -15.78 -8.08
C HIS A 67 0.61 -14.35 -8.28
N LEU A 68 -0.28 -14.21 -9.26
CA LEU A 68 -1.06 -12.99 -9.50
C LEU A 68 -2.50 -13.26 -9.08
N ASP A 69 -3.02 -12.52 -8.10
CA ASP A 69 -4.39 -12.68 -7.57
C ASP A 69 -4.70 -14.14 -7.15
N GLY A 70 -3.73 -14.82 -6.54
CA GLY A 70 -3.85 -16.23 -6.13
C GLY A 70 -3.66 -17.25 -7.26
N VAL A 71 -3.45 -16.81 -8.50
CA VAL A 71 -3.29 -17.68 -9.68
C VAL A 71 -1.82 -17.75 -10.11
N LYS A 72 -1.28 -18.97 -10.22
CA LYS A 72 0.04 -19.22 -10.81
C LYS A 72 0.05 -18.80 -12.27
N SER A 73 0.84 -17.79 -12.59
CA SER A 73 0.89 -17.16 -13.90
C SER A 73 2.30 -17.24 -14.46
N LYS A 74 2.44 -17.77 -15.69
CA LYS A 74 3.70 -17.75 -16.44
C LYS A 74 3.86 -16.40 -17.12
N LEU A 75 4.97 -15.72 -16.86
CA LEU A 75 5.27 -14.39 -17.37
C LEU A 75 6.00 -14.47 -18.71
N ASN A 76 5.77 -13.48 -19.57
CA ASN A 76 6.52 -13.30 -20.81
C ASN A 76 7.62 -12.24 -20.64
N ASP A 77 8.57 -12.20 -21.58
CA ASP A 77 9.74 -11.32 -21.48
C ASP A 77 9.36 -9.84 -21.44
N THR A 78 8.35 -9.43 -22.20
CA THR A 78 7.84 -8.05 -22.21
C THR A 78 7.31 -7.65 -20.84
N PHE A 79 6.51 -8.51 -20.20
CA PHE A 79 5.97 -8.29 -18.87
C PHE A 79 7.09 -8.18 -17.83
N ILE A 80 8.07 -9.08 -17.89
CA ILE A 80 9.24 -9.05 -17.01
C ILE A 80 10.02 -7.74 -17.20
N SER A 81 10.24 -7.29 -18.43
CA SER A 81 10.94 -6.03 -18.69
C SER A 81 10.20 -4.80 -18.13
N GLU A 82 8.87 -4.76 -18.24
CA GLU A 82 8.05 -3.67 -17.69
C GLU A 82 8.06 -3.68 -16.15
N ALA A 83 7.98 -4.86 -15.54
CA ALA A 83 8.05 -5.01 -14.08
C ALA A 83 9.42 -4.56 -13.54
N LEU A 84 10.52 -4.91 -14.22
CA LEU A 84 11.87 -4.46 -13.85
C LEU A 84 12.07 -2.96 -14.06
N ASN A 85 11.51 -2.40 -15.13
CA ASN A 85 11.52 -0.95 -15.36
C ASN A 85 10.81 -0.21 -14.22
N LEU A 86 9.62 -0.68 -13.81
CA LEU A 86 8.88 -0.11 -12.69
C LEU A 86 9.62 -0.27 -11.36
N SER A 87 10.18 -1.46 -11.11
CA SER A 87 11.02 -1.75 -9.92
C SER A 87 12.19 -0.77 -9.82
N ASN A 88 12.90 -0.52 -10.92
CA ASN A 88 14.00 0.43 -10.96
C ASN A 88 13.55 1.87 -10.69
N LYS A 89 12.41 2.29 -11.26
CA LYS A 89 11.88 3.65 -11.08
C LYS A 89 11.45 3.93 -9.64
N LEU A 90 10.78 2.96 -9.01
CA LEU A 90 10.23 3.10 -7.65
C LEU A 90 11.16 2.58 -6.56
N ASN A 91 12.30 1.99 -6.91
CA ASN A 91 13.15 1.21 -6.00
C ASN A 91 12.35 0.16 -5.21
N LEU A 92 11.49 -0.56 -5.93
CA LEU A 92 10.48 -1.46 -5.40
C LEU A 92 10.84 -2.91 -5.68
N ASP A 93 10.45 -3.82 -4.79
CA ASP A 93 10.53 -5.26 -5.01
C ASP A 93 9.98 -5.68 -6.38
N GLU A 94 10.67 -6.61 -7.02
CA GLU A 94 10.41 -7.08 -8.38
C GLU A 94 9.05 -7.79 -8.50
N ILE A 95 8.64 -8.57 -7.50
CA ILE A 95 7.35 -9.28 -7.48
C ILE A 95 6.21 -8.31 -7.24
N LEU A 96 6.38 -7.34 -6.33
CA LEU A 96 5.40 -6.29 -6.14
C LEU A 96 5.25 -5.42 -7.40
N SER A 97 6.36 -5.13 -8.09
CA SER A 97 6.33 -4.42 -9.37
C SER A 97 5.61 -5.22 -10.46
N ALA A 98 5.79 -6.54 -10.49
CA ALA A 98 5.03 -7.41 -11.37
C ALA A 98 3.52 -7.37 -11.08
N LYS A 99 3.11 -7.41 -9.80
CA LYS A 99 1.71 -7.21 -9.41
C LYS A 99 1.19 -5.85 -9.90
N LEU A 100 1.94 -4.77 -9.70
CA LEU A 100 1.58 -3.42 -10.18
C LEU A 100 1.37 -3.36 -11.70
N ILE A 101 2.23 -4.02 -12.48
CA ILE A 101 2.09 -4.09 -13.94
C ILE A 101 0.84 -4.87 -14.33
N HIS A 102 0.53 -5.98 -13.65
CA HIS A 102 -0.70 -6.74 -13.89
C HIS A 102 -1.97 -5.88 -13.69
N TYR A 103 -2.05 -5.13 -12.60
CA TYR A 103 -3.15 -4.17 -12.39
C TYR A 103 -3.13 -3.01 -13.39
N GLY A 104 -1.93 -2.58 -13.80
CA GLY A 104 -1.74 -1.59 -14.86
C GLY A 104 -2.34 -2.04 -16.20
N ILE A 105 -2.08 -3.29 -16.60
CA ILE A 105 -2.64 -3.89 -17.82
C ILE A 105 -4.17 -3.90 -17.74
N LYS A 106 -4.73 -4.37 -16.63
CA LYS A 106 -6.19 -4.43 -16.42
C LYS A 106 -6.87 -3.06 -16.52
N ASN A 107 -6.24 -2.01 -15.99
CA ASN A 107 -6.86 -0.69 -15.87
C ASN A 107 -6.45 0.32 -16.97
N SER A 108 -5.39 0.06 -17.72
CA SER A 108 -4.82 0.99 -18.71
C SER A 108 -5.83 1.46 -19.76
N LYS A 109 -6.64 0.53 -20.29
CA LYS A 109 -7.69 0.84 -21.26
C LYS A 109 -8.78 1.74 -20.67
N LYS A 110 -9.18 1.47 -19.43
CA LYS A 110 -10.21 2.26 -18.73
C LYS A 110 -9.73 3.68 -18.42
N LEU A 111 -8.45 3.83 -18.06
CA LEU A 111 -7.87 5.12 -17.74
C LEU A 111 -7.34 5.89 -18.95
N ASP A 112 -7.35 5.29 -20.15
CA ASP A 112 -6.78 5.85 -21.38
C ASP A 112 -5.31 6.32 -21.18
N ARG A 113 -4.50 5.48 -20.51
CA ARG A 113 -3.09 5.77 -20.22
C ARG A 113 -2.23 4.54 -20.47
N SER A 114 -0.93 4.75 -20.65
CA SER A 114 0.01 3.63 -20.77
C SER A 114 0.02 2.77 -19.51
N ILE A 115 0.42 1.50 -19.64
CA ILE A 115 0.50 0.54 -18.53
C ILE A 115 1.34 1.12 -17.40
N LEU A 116 2.53 1.67 -17.72
CA LEU A 116 3.42 2.27 -16.74
C LEU A 116 2.77 3.42 -15.97
N HIS A 117 2.13 4.38 -16.66
CA HIS A 117 1.45 5.50 -15.98
C HIS A 117 0.27 5.03 -15.13
N THR A 118 -0.46 4.02 -15.61
CA THR A 118 -1.56 3.40 -14.87
C THR A 118 -1.04 2.72 -13.60
N SER A 119 0.03 1.94 -13.68
CA SER A 119 0.64 1.29 -12.52
C SER A 119 1.15 2.30 -11.49
N LEU A 120 1.81 3.38 -11.94
CA LEU A 120 2.24 4.47 -11.06
C LEU A 120 1.04 5.17 -10.40
N PHE A 121 -0.01 5.46 -11.18
CA PHE A 121 -1.23 6.06 -10.66
C PHE A 121 -1.89 5.19 -9.59
N LEU A 122 -2.03 3.89 -9.83
CA LEU A 122 -2.62 2.95 -8.87
C LEU A 122 -1.75 2.82 -7.61
N PHE A 123 -0.43 2.78 -7.77
CA PHE A 123 0.53 2.77 -6.66
C PHE A 123 0.33 3.95 -5.71
N TYR A 124 0.38 5.18 -6.24
CA TYR A 124 0.24 6.37 -5.41
C TYR A 124 -1.20 6.60 -4.93
N SER A 125 -2.20 6.18 -5.70
CA SER A 125 -3.60 6.25 -5.27
C SER A 125 -3.83 5.38 -4.02
N ARG A 126 -3.28 4.17 -4.00
CA ARG A 126 -3.36 3.29 -2.84
C ARG A 126 -2.77 3.95 -1.59
N GLN A 127 -1.58 4.54 -1.71
CA GLN A 127 -0.91 5.23 -0.60
C GLN A 127 -1.74 6.42 -0.10
N LYS A 128 -2.27 7.23 -1.02
CA LYS A 128 -3.15 8.35 -0.71
C LYS A 128 -4.37 7.91 0.08
N TYR A 129 -5.07 6.86 -0.37
CA TYR A 129 -6.26 6.37 0.32
C TYR A 129 -5.95 5.81 1.71
N LEU A 130 -4.83 5.11 1.88
CA LEU A 130 -4.39 4.63 3.18
C LEU A 130 -4.12 5.79 4.16
N LEU A 131 -3.39 6.83 3.71
CA LEU A 131 -3.11 8.02 4.54
C LEU A 131 -4.38 8.82 4.86
N ASN A 132 -5.29 8.97 3.91
CA ASN A 132 -6.56 9.64 4.13
C ASN A 132 -7.41 8.87 5.15
N SER A 133 -7.43 7.54 5.06
CA SER A 133 -8.09 6.66 6.03
C SER A 133 -7.51 6.86 7.43
N LEU A 134 -6.18 6.85 7.55
CA LEU A 134 -5.49 7.11 8.82
C LEU A 134 -5.82 8.50 9.38
N SER A 135 -5.95 9.51 8.52
CA SER A 135 -6.31 10.87 8.91
C SER A 135 -7.71 10.95 9.53
N ILE A 136 -8.69 10.25 8.95
CA ILE A 136 -10.05 10.15 9.52
C ILE A 136 -10.01 9.45 10.88
N ILE A 137 -9.30 8.32 10.97
CA ILE A 137 -9.15 7.54 12.21
C ILE A 137 -8.55 8.42 13.34
N LEU A 138 -7.48 9.15 13.04
CA LEU A 138 -6.84 10.06 13.99
C LEU A 138 -7.76 11.20 14.43
N LEU A 139 -8.53 11.77 13.49
CA LEU A 139 -9.49 12.84 13.80
C LEU A 139 -10.58 12.35 14.75
N TYR A 140 -11.13 11.17 14.50
CA TYR A 140 -12.15 10.56 15.35
C TYR A 140 -11.62 10.27 16.75
N ALA A 141 -10.45 9.63 16.85
CA ALA A 141 -9.82 9.32 18.12
C ALA A 141 -9.51 10.58 18.94
N LYS A 142 -9.01 11.64 18.28
CA LYS A 142 -8.69 12.91 18.94
C LYS A 142 -9.94 13.64 19.47
N ASN A 143 -11.02 13.64 18.70
CA ASN A 143 -12.22 14.41 19.02
C ASN A 143 -13.29 13.60 19.75
N GLY A 144 -13.06 12.30 19.99
CA GLY A 144 -14.05 11.41 20.60
C GLY A 144 -15.32 11.25 19.76
N LEU A 145 -15.18 11.22 18.43
CA LEU A 145 -16.32 11.13 17.53
C LEU A 145 -16.79 9.67 17.42
N GLY A 146 -18.09 9.44 17.59
CA GLY A 146 -18.70 8.11 17.52
C GLY A 146 -18.85 7.43 18.88
N ASN A 147 -19.12 6.12 18.86
CA ASN A 147 -19.36 5.35 20.08
C ASN A 147 -18.06 4.74 20.63
N ASN A 148 -18.15 4.18 21.85
CA ASN A 148 -17.00 3.64 22.56
C ASN A 148 -16.33 2.47 21.81
N GLU A 149 -17.10 1.62 21.13
CA GLU A 149 -16.54 0.48 20.39
C GLU A 149 -15.76 0.94 19.15
N LEU A 150 -16.30 1.88 18.38
CA LEU A 150 -15.60 2.50 17.25
C LEU A 150 -14.26 3.11 17.68
N LEU A 151 -14.27 3.88 18.77
CA LEU A 151 -13.08 4.53 19.29
C LEU A 151 -12.02 3.50 19.72
N LYS A 152 -12.43 2.36 20.31
CA LYS A 152 -11.49 1.27 20.65
C LYS A 152 -10.79 0.71 19.40
N TYR A 153 -11.53 0.48 18.31
CA TYR A 153 -10.92 -0.01 17.07
C TYR A 153 -9.94 1.01 16.47
N PHE A 154 -10.29 2.29 16.49
CA PHE A 154 -9.42 3.36 16.01
C PHE A 154 -8.16 3.51 16.88
N GLU A 155 -8.31 3.45 18.20
CA GLU A 155 -7.17 3.39 19.11
C GLU A 155 -6.27 2.18 18.84
N GLN A 156 -6.86 1.01 18.53
CA GLN A 156 -6.08 -0.17 18.17
C GLN A 156 -5.29 0.04 16.89
N ILE A 157 -5.87 0.63 15.84
CA ILE A 157 -5.16 0.99 14.61
C ILE A 157 -4.02 1.98 14.89
N ILE A 158 -4.28 3.03 15.68
CA ILE A 158 -3.28 4.03 16.06
C ILE A 158 -2.12 3.35 16.81
N LYS A 159 -2.46 2.48 17.76
CA LYS A 159 -1.48 1.66 18.49
C LYS A 159 -0.68 0.78 17.54
N LEU A 160 -1.31 0.04 16.64
CA LEU A 160 -0.61 -0.80 15.65
C LEU A 160 0.30 -0.02 14.70
N THR A 161 -0.13 1.18 14.30
CA THR A 161 0.62 2.06 13.38
C THR A 161 1.86 2.62 14.07
N PHE A 162 1.68 3.16 15.28
CA PHE A 162 2.66 4.01 15.93
C PHE A 162 3.35 3.41 17.15
N GLN A 163 2.85 2.29 17.68
CA GLN A 163 3.56 1.60 18.74
C GLN A 163 4.76 0.84 18.19
N GLU A 164 5.72 0.86 19.09
CA GLU A 164 6.96 0.16 19.17
C GLU A 164 6.72 -1.35 19.34
N ASN A 165 7.47 -2.19 18.61
CA ASN A 165 7.35 -3.64 18.74
C ASN A 165 7.71 -4.02 20.19
N ILE A 166 6.77 -4.62 20.91
CA ILE A 166 6.97 -5.08 22.29
C ILE A 166 8.11 -6.12 22.36
N GLU A 167 8.33 -6.86 21.27
CA GLU A 167 9.29 -7.97 21.19
C GLU A 167 10.76 -7.52 20.99
N ASP A 168 11.03 -6.33 20.44
CA ASP A 168 12.41 -5.87 20.22
C ASP A 168 12.55 -4.33 20.38
N PRO A 169 12.76 -3.85 21.62
CA PRO A 169 12.81 -2.43 21.94
C PRO A 169 13.90 -1.63 21.19
N LYS A 170 14.91 -2.30 20.62
CA LYS A 170 16.05 -1.67 19.94
C LYS A 170 15.78 -1.37 18.47
N LYS A 171 14.70 -1.92 17.88
CA LYS A 171 14.24 -1.64 16.51
C LYS A 171 13.08 -0.64 16.45
N ASN A 172 12.76 -0.07 17.59
CA ASN A 172 11.67 0.86 17.72
C ASN A 172 12.01 2.18 17.06
N THR A 173 11.45 2.36 15.87
CA THR A 173 11.36 3.68 15.24
C THR A 173 10.16 4.39 15.84
N SER A 174 10.42 5.55 16.43
CA SER A 174 9.37 6.45 16.90
C SER A 174 8.38 6.76 15.77
N CYS A 175 7.14 7.11 16.13
CA CYS A 175 6.13 7.57 15.17
C CYS A 175 6.68 8.64 14.20
N SER A 176 7.44 9.60 14.73
CA SER A 176 8.12 10.64 13.96
C SER A 176 9.11 10.08 12.95
N GLU A 177 9.94 9.10 13.33
CA GLU A 177 10.92 8.49 12.43
C GLU A 177 10.23 7.68 11.32
N LYS A 178 9.17 6.93 11.63
CA LYS A 178 8.39 6.22 10.59
C LYS A 178 7.81 7.20 9.57
N CYS A 179 7.22 8.29 10.04
CA CYS A 179 6.68 9.33 9.17
C CYS A 179 7.79 10.00 8.33
N LEU A 180 8.92 10.33 8.94
CA LEU A 180 10.07 10.93 8.23
C LEU A 180 10.61 10.00 7.15
N HIS A 181 10.81 8.71 7.46
CA HIS A 181 11.25 7.73 6.47
C HIS A 181 10.24 7.57 5.32
N ALA A 182 8.94 7.52 5.61
CA ALA A 182 7.91 7.46 4.57
C ALA A 182 7.95 8.71 3.67
N MET A 183 8.14 9.90 4.25
CA MET A 183 8.30 11.14 3.48
C MET A 183 9.58 11.15 2.64
N GLU A 184 10.70 10.67 3.17
CA GLU A 184 11.97 10.56 2.46
C GLU A 184 11.90 9.58 1.30
N ASP A 185 11.30 8.40 1.52
CA ASP A 185 11.09 7.39 0.48
C ASP A 185 10.20 7.95 -0.63
N LEU A 186 9.06 8.59 -0.29
CA LEU A 186 8.18 9.26 -1.26
C LEU A 186 8.91 10.32 -2.07
N ARG A 187 9.67 11.20 -1.40
CA ARG A 187 10.45 12.26 -2.05
C ARG A 187 11.46 11.66 -3.03
N THR A 188 12.15 10.59 -2.63
CA THR A 188 13.14 9.90 -3.47
C THR A 188 12.48 9.25 -4.69
N GLN A 189 11.34 8.60 -4.52
CA GLN A 189 10.58 7.99 -5.61
C GLN A 189 10.09 9.04 -6.62
N ILE A 190 9.50 10.14 -6.13
CA ILE A 190 9.06 11.25 -6.99
C ILE A 190 10.26 11.84 -7.75
N PHE A 191 11.39 12.02 -7.07
CA PHE A 191 12.61 12.49 -7.71
C PHE A 191 13.05 11.55 -8.85
N ASN A 192 13.07 10.25 -8.62
CA ASN A 192 13.44 9.25 -9.62
C ASN A 192 12.48 9.21 -10.82
N ILE A 193 11.20 9.46 -10.62
CA ILE A 193 10.20 9.46 -11.70
C ILE A 193 10.37 10.69 -12.61
N PHE A 194 10.50 11.88 -12.02
CA PHE A 194 10.42 13.14 -12.76
C PHE A 194 11.77 13.74 -13.16
N TYR A 195 12.85 13.43 -12.44
CA TYR A 195 14.14 14.11 -12.59
C TYR A 195 15.28 13.20 -13.06
N GLN A 196 15.04 11.92 -13.36
CA GLN A 196 16.03 11.12 -14.07
C GLN A 196 16.23 11.70 -15.48
N LYS A 197 17.41 12.27 -15.73
CA LYS A 197 17.88 12.64 -17.07
C LYS A 197 17.68 11.43 -17.99
N LYS A 198 17.02 11.65 -19.13
CA LYS A 198 17.16 10.76 -20.30
C LYS A 198 18.64 10.77 -20.66
N ASN A 199 19.38 9.77 -20.20
CA ASN A 199 20.66 9.42 -20.80
C ASN A 199 20.39 8.61 -22.06
#